data_AF-A0A645JJU8-F1
#
_entry.id   AF-A0A645JJU8-F1
#
_cell.length_a   1.000
_cell.length_b   1.000
_cell.length_c   1.000
_cell.angle_alpha   90.00
_cell.angle_beta   90.00
_cell.angle_gamma   90.00
#
_symmetry.space_group_name_H-M   'P 1'
#
loop_
_entity.id
_entity.type
_entity.pdbx_description
1 polymer ?
#
loop_
_entity_poly.entity_id
_entity_poly.type
_entity_poly.pdbx_seq_one_letter_code
_entity_poly.pdbx_strand_id
1 'polypeptide(L)'
;MYVSEYKGDLRIYNSGITVSMIELAGGVNIGDNGETNVYHNQNASYIIQNEPDVIFLDGNYPETAEYFQDEVLNTRSIKVVKLEKDWNSTTPQVTDGLLNISESLYNPYASDEDRIDDDAIMIFVGVIAAFIAAGLALFLIRRH
;
A
#
# COMPACT_ATOMS: atom_id res chain seq x y z
N MET A 1 -6.39 -0.13 -0.43
CA MET A 1 -6.40 0.22 -1.88
C MET A 1 -5.09 0.95 -2.22
N TYR A 2 -4.50 0.75 -3.40
CA TYR A 2 -3.34 1.54 -3.87
C TYR A 2 -3.76 2.53 -4.97
N VAL A 3 -3.33 3.80 -4.84
CA VAL A 3 -3.76 4.91 -5.69
C VAL A 3 -2.57 5.77 -6.10
N SER A 4 -2.56 6.23 -7.35
CA SER A 4 -1.70 7.32 -7.81
C SER A 4 -2.52 8.37 -8.55
N GLU A 5 -1.94 9.54 -8.77
CA GLU A 5 -2.54 10.60 -9.58
C GLU A 5 -1.70 10.81 -10.84
N TYR A 6 -2.36 10.97 -11.98
CA TYR A 6 -1.69 11.34 -13.22
C TYR A 6 -2.56 12.24 -14.09
N LYS A 7 -2.12 13.50 -14.24
CA LYS A 7 -2.76 14.52 -15.10
C LYS A 7 -4.23 14.79 -14.76
N GLY A 8 -4.58 14.74 -13.49
CA GLY A 8 -5.92 14.99 -12.95
C GLY A 8 -6.75 13.73 -12.74
N ASP A 9 -6.32 12.58 -13.27
CA ASP A 9 -7.02 11.30 -13.07
C ASP A 9 -6.41 10.53 -11.89
N LEU A 10 -7.27 9.91 -11.08
CA LEU A 10 -6.83 8.96 -10.05
C LEU A 10 -6.72 7.57 -10.67
N ARG A 11 -5.53 6.99 -10.63
CA ARG A 11 -5.27 5.62 -11.05
C ARG A 11 -5.43 4.70 -9.86
N ILE A 12 -6.39 3.79 -9.95
CA ILE A 12 -6.65 2.77 -8.95
C ILE A 12 -6.10 1.45 -9.50
N TYR A 13 -5.23 0.80 -8.73
CA TYR A 13 -4.45 -0.33 -9.22
C TYR A 13 -5.15 -1.66 -8.94
N ASN A 14 -5.27 -2.48 -9.99
CA ASN A 14 -5.69 -3.88 -9.91
C ASN A 14 -4.50 -4.77 -9.50
N SER A 15 -3.31 -4.44 -9.97
CA SER A 15 -2.09 -5.22 -9.73
C SER A 15 -0.84 -4.34 -9.71
N GLY A 16 0.29 -4.90 -9.24
CA GLY A 16 1.57 -4.20 -9.12
C GLY A 16 2.25 -4.52 -7.79
N ILE A 17 3.47 -4.03 -7.60
CA ILE A 17 4.30 -4.36 -6.43
C ILE A 17 3.59 -3.95 -5.14
N THR A 18 3.08 -2.71 -5.05
CA THR A 18 2.33 -2.26 -3.87
C THR A 18 1.04 -3.04 -3.64
N VAL A 19 0.31 -3.41 -4.69
CA VAL A 19 -0.88 -4.27 -4.55
C VAL A 19 -0.48 -5.63 -3.96
N SER A 20 0.59 -6.24 -4.48
CA SER A 20 1.12 -7.49 -3.90
C SER A 20 1.61 -7.31 -2.47
N MET A 21 2.17 -6.16 -2.10
CA MET A 21 2.52 -5.88 -0.69
C MET A 21 1.29 -5.83 0.20
N ILE A 22 0.20 -5.20 -0.24
CA ILE A 22 -1.08 -5.17 0.49
C ILE A 22 -1.58 -6.59 0.74
N GLU A 23 -1.59 -7.44 -0.31
CA GLU A 23 -2.03 -8.84 -0.22
C GLU A 23 -1.12 -9.68 0.68
N LEU A 24 0.20 -9.52 0.57
CA LEU A 24 1.18 -10.21 1.41
C LEU A 24 1.08 -9.81 2.89
N ALA A 25 0.72 -8.57 3.17
CA ALA A 25 0.43 -8.10 4.53
C ALA A 25 -0.94 -8.59 5.06
N GLY A 26 -1.70 -9.35 4.26
CA GLY A 26 -3.02 -9.88 4.62
C GLY A 26 -4.18 -8.91 4.37
N GLY A 27 -3.93 -7.79 3.69
CA GLY A 27 -4.97 -6.88 3.23
C GLY A 27 -5.69 -7.37 1.98
N VAL A 28 -6.88 -6.82 1.73
CA VAL A 28 -7.65 -7.06 0.50
C VAL A 28 -7.59 -5.81 -0.38
N ASN A 29 -7.18 -5.96 -1.64
CA ASN A 29 -7.19 -4.85 -2.58
C ASN A 29 -8.59 -4.61 -3.14
N ILE A 30 -9.40 -3.83 -2.44
CA ILE A 30 -10.74 -3.44 -2.92
C ILE A 30 -10.72 -2.49 -4.15
N GLY A 31 -9.53 -2.08 -4.61
CA GLY A 31 -9.37 -1.32 -5.85
C GLY A 31 -9.46 -2.19 -7.10
N ASP A 32 -9.32 -3.51 -6.97
CA ASP A 32 -9.41 -4.44 -8.08
C ASP A 32 -10.84 -4.49 -8.66
N ASN A 33 -10.96 -4.17 -9.95
CA ASN A 33 -12.23 -4.23 -10.68
C ASN A 33 -12.38 -5.51 -11.52
N GLY A 34 -11.44 -6.46 -11.43
CA GLY A 34 -11.45 -7.71 -12.17
C GLY A 34 -10.96 -7.61 -13.62
N GLU A 35 -10.51 -6.42 -14.06
CA GLU A 35 -9.91 -6.25 -15.38
C GLU A 35 -8.42 -6.61 -15.40
N THR A 36 -7.92 -6.99 -16.58
CA THR A 36 -6.50 -7.35 -16.76
C THR A 36 -5.54 -6.17 -16.79
N ASN A 37 -6.05 -4.94 -16.89
CA ASN A 37 -5.22 -3.74 -16.88
C ASN A 37 -4.58 -3.56 -15.50
N VAL A 38 -3.36 -3.01 -15.46
CA VAL A 38 -2.63 -2.78 -14.19
C VAL A 38 -3.38 -1.82 -13.28
N TYR A 39 -4.02 -0.81 -13.87
CA TYR A 39 -4.84 0.17 -13.18
C TYR A 39 -6.00 0.59 -14.08
N HIS A 40 -7.00 1.21 -13.47
CA HIS A 40 -8.08 1.93 -14.15
C HIS A 40 -8.16 3.37 -13.61
N ASN A 41 -8.64 4.28 -14.45
CA ASN A 41 -8.79 5.69 -14.07
C ASN A 41 -10.18 5.90 -13.46
N GLN A 42 -10.22 6.57 -12.32
CA GLN A 42 -11.42 6.91 -11.59
C GLN A 42 -11.31 8.32 -10.99
N ASN A 43 -12.38 8.76 -10.35
CA ASN A 43 -12.42 9.99 -9.56
C ASN A 43 -12.56 9.67 -8.06
N ALA A 44 -12.48 10.71 -7.22
CA ALA A 44 -12.60 10.56 -5.76
C ALA A 44 -13.93 9.90 -5.33
N SER A 45 -15.02 10.08 -6.07
CA SER A 45 -16.32 9.48 -5.71
C SER A 45 -16.31 7.96 -5.78
N TYR A 46 -15.52 7.35 -6.69
CA TYR A 46 -15.32 5.90 -6.73
C TYR A 46 -14.68 5.41 -5.45
N ILE A 47 -13.62 6.09 -4.99
CA ILE A 47 -12.90 5.74 -3.78
C ILE A 47 -13.83 5.82 -2.57
N ILE A 48 -14.59 6.90 -2.45
CA ILE A 48 -15.53 7.10 -1.33
C ILE A 48 -16.60 6.01 -1.31
N GLN A 49 -17.16 5.63 -2.47
CA GLN A 49 -18.20 4.60 -2.55
C GLN A 49 -17.71 3.19 -2.23
N ASN A 50 -16.43 2.89 -2.48
CA ASN A 50 -15.83 1.62 -2.14
C ASN A 50 -15.41 1.53 -0.67
N GLU A 51 -15.43 2.65 0.06
CA GLU A 51 -15.14 2.72 1.51
C GLU A 51 -13.87 1.96 1.94
N PRO A 52 -12.68 2.25 1.35
CA PRO A 52 -11.45 1.60 1.79
C PRO A 52 -11.11 1.96 3.23
N ASP A 53 -10.68 0.96 4.01
CA ASP A 53 -10.13 1.19 5.35
C ASP A 53 -8.85 2.05 5.28
N VAL A 54 -8.01 1.78 4.28
CA VAL A 54 -6.78 2.53 4.03
C VAL A 54 -6.50 2.70 2.53
N ILE A 55 -6.05 3.89 2.17
CA ILE A 55 -5.48 4.22 0.87
C ILE A 55 -3.97 4.34 1.04
N PHE A 56 -3.24 3.51 0.29
CA PHE A 56 -1.81 3.70 0.09
C PHE A 56 -1.64 4.60 -1.13
N LEU A 57 -1.13 5.81 -0.91
CA LEU A 57 -0.93 6.82 -1.94
C LEU A 57 0.50 6.74 -2.47
N ASP A 58 0.65 6.79 -3.79
CA ASP A 58 1.96 6.75 -4.44
C ASP A 58 2.91 7.85 -3.94
N GLY A 59 4.16 7.47 -3.66
CA GLY A 59 5.16 8.39 -3.15
C GLY A 59 5.58 9.50 -4.10
N ASN A 60 5.30 9.37 -5.40
CA ASN A 60 5.53 10.44 -6.37
C ASN A 60 4.40 11.47 -6.41
N TYR A 61 3.29 11.24 -5.70
CA TYR A 61 2.28 12.28 -5.52
C TYR A 61 2.96 13.52 -4.90
N PRO A 62 2.79 14.72 -5.47
CA PRO A 62 3.56 15.89 -5.04
C PRO A 62 3.17 16.37 -3.64
N GLU A 63 1.91 16.24 -3.25
CA GLU A 63 1.37 16.79 -2.00
C GLU A 63 1.34 15.75 -0.87
N THR A 64 0.87 16.14 0.32
CA THR A 64 0.82 15.27 1.51
C THR A 64 -0.43 14.37 1.51
N ALA A 65 -0.46 13.40 2.44
CA ALA A 65 -1.63 12.56 2.67
C ALA A 65 -2.83 13.39 3.15
N GLU A 66 -2.60 14.38 4.02
CA GLU A 66 -3.62 15.29 4.53
C GLU A 66 -4.20 16.15 3.41
N TYR A 67 -3.35 16.67 2.52
CA TYR A 67 -3.81 17.39 1.33
C TYR A 67 -4.71 16.49 0.48
N PHE A 68 -4.32 15.23 0.25
CA PHE A 68 -5.15 14.29 -0.52
C PHE A 68 -6.51 14.05 0.16
N GLN A 69 -6.55 13.92 1.48
CA GLN A 69 -7.80 13.77 2.23
C GLN A 69 -8.70 15.01 2.13
N ASP A 70 -8.14 16.20 2.33
CA ASP A 70 -8.91 17.44 2.42
C ASP A 70 -9.32 17.96 1.03
N GLU A 71 -8.42 17.92 0.05
CA GLU A 71 -8.61 18.58 -1.25
C GLU A 71 -9.03 17.63 -2.37
N VAL A 72 -8.64 16.35 -2.31
CA VAL A 72 -9.01 15.36 -3.33
C VAL A 72 -10.22 14.54 -2.90
N LEU A 73 -10.19 13.96 -1.70
CA LEU A 73 -11.28 13.12 -1.19
C LEU A 73 -12.38 13.94 -0.52
N ASN A 74 -12.06 15.15 -0.04
CA ASN A 74 -12.95 15.98 0.78
C ASN A 74 -13.53 15.20 1.98
N THR A 75 -12.71 14.33 2.59
CA THR A 75 -13.05 13.58 3.79
C THR A 75 -11.81 13.08 4.53
N ARG A 76 -11.91 13.05 5.86
CA ARG A 76 -10.90 12.43 6.75
C ARG A 76 -11.33 11.08 7.30
N SER A 77 -12.48 10.56 6.87
CA SER A 77 -12.99 9.26 7.32
C SER A 77 -12.17 8.08 6.78
N ILE A 78 -11.41 8.29 5.71
CA ILE A 78 -10.58 7.28 5.08
C ILE A 78 -9.13 7.56 5.46
N LYS A 79 -8.43 6.59 6.04
CA LYS A 79 -6.99 6.71 6.33
C LYS A 79 -6.21 6.76 5.01
N VAL A 80 -5.33 7.75 4.87
CA VAL A 80 -4.42 7.86 3.72
C VAL A 80 -2.99 7.77 4.23
N VAL A 81 -2.21 6.89 3.64
CA VAL A 81 -0.79 6.67 3.95
C VAL A 81 0.00 6.90 2.67
N LYS A 82 0.78 7.97 2.63
CA LYS A 82 1.68 8.23 1.50
C LYS A 82 2.92 7.37 1.65
N LEU A 83 3.17 6.53 0.65
CA LEU A 83 4.36 5.68 0.62
C LEU A 83 5.60 6.50 0.24
N GLU A 84 6.78 5.99 0.57
CA GLU A 84 8.02 6.53 -0.01
C GLU A 84 8.16 6.17 -1.49
N LYS A 85 8.84 7.04 -2.24
CA LYS A 85 8.99 6.91 -3.71
C LYS A 85 9.61 5.59 -4.14
N ASP A 86 10.55 5.09 -3.34
CA ASP A 86 11.36 3.92 -3.67
C ASP A 86 10.72 2.59 -3.21
N TRP A 87 9.62 2.65 -2.46
CA TRP A 87 8.95 1.47 -1.91
C TRP A 87 8.14 0.71 -2.96
N ASN A 88 7.63 1.38 -3.99
CA ASN A 88 6.99 0.72 -5.13
C ASN A 88 8.03 0.29 -6.18
N SER A 89 8.99 -0.54 -5.76
CA SER A 89 10.09 -1.00 -6.62
C SER A 89 10.52 -2.42 -6.27
N THR A 90 11.41 -2.99 -7.07
CA THR A 90 12.00 -4.31 -6.79
C THR A 90 13.33 -4.23 -6.04
N THR A 91 13.66 -3.06 -5.47
CA THR A 91 14.89 -2.87 -4.69
C THR A 91 14.67 -3.27 -3.23
N PRO A 92 15.72 -3.47 -2.43
CA PRO A 92 15.58 -3.92 -1.04
C PRO A 92 14.65 -3.06 -0.17
N GLN A 93 14.52 -1.76 -0.48
CA GLN A 93 13.63 -0.79 0.17
C GLN A 93 12.14 -1.18 0.11
N VAL A 94 11.74 -2.08 -0.80
CA VAL A 94 10.38 -2.65 -0.82
C VAL A 94 10.00 -3.32 0.51
N THR A 95 11.00 -3.80 1.27
CA THR A 95 10.79 -4.42 2.59
C THR A 95 10.28 -3.40 3.60
N ASP A 96 10.81 -2.18 3.58
CA ASP A 96 10.35 -1.08 4.44
C ASP A 96 8.93 -0.64 4.05
N GLY A 97 8.62 -0.65 2.76
CA GLY A 97 7.26 -0.41 2.27
C GLY A 97 6.26 -1.46 2.75
N LEU A 98 6.63 -2.74 2.71
CA LEU A 98 5.79 -3.82 3.20
C LEU A 98 5.55 -3.72 4.72
N LEU A 99 6.59 -3.37 5.48
CA LEU A 99 6.49 -3.11 6.92
C LEU A 99 5.45 -2.01 7.20
N ASN A 100 5.59 -0.87 6.53
CA ASN A 100 4.68 0.26 6.72
C ASN A 100 3.23 -0.08 6.30
N ILE A 101 3.04 -0.84 5.23
CA ILE A 101 1.72 -1.33 4.81
C ILE A 101 1.12 -2.25 5.88
N SER A 102 1.90 -3.19 6.42
CA SER A 102 1.46 -4.08 7.48
C SER A 102 1.07 -3.30 8.74
N GLU A 103 1.91 -2.37 9.19
CA GLU A 103 1.60 -1.50 10.33
C GLU A 103 0.34 -0.68 10.10
N SER A 104 0.15 -0.15 8.89
CA SER A 104 -1.01 0.67 8.56
C SER A 104 -2.33 -0.10 8.59
N LEU A 105 -2.31 -1.39 8.28
CA LEU A 105 -3.48 -2.28 8.30
C LEU A 105 -3.88 -2.70 9.73
N TYR A 106 -2.90 -2.98 10.61
CA TYR A 106 -3.17 -3.54 11.94
C TYR A 106 -3.03 -2.52 13.08
N ASN A 107 -2.38 -1.38 12.83
CA ASN A 107 -2.34 -0.24 13.73
C ASN A 107 -2.94 1.00 13.03
N PRO A 108 -4.28 1.15 13.04
CA PRO A 108 -4.95 2.23 12.32
C PRO A 108 -4.55 3.64 12.81
N TYR A 109 -3.95 3.76 14.01
CA TYR A 109 -3.54 5.03 14.62
C TYR A 109 -2.02 5.21 14.80
N ALA A 110 -1.18 4.36 14.20
CA ALA A 110 0.26 4.62 14.20
C ALA A 110 0.53 5.98 13.54
N SER A 111 0.87 6.98 14.35
CA SER A 111 1.42 8.24 13.87
C SER A 111 2.85 7.98 13.41
N ASP A 112 3.36 8.80 12.47
CA ASP A 112 4.77 8.71 12.04
C ASP A 112 5.76 8.88 13.21
N GLU A 113 5.30 9.42 14.35
CA GLU A 113 6.07 9.61 15.59
C GLU A 113 6.02 8.39 16.54
N ASP A 114 5.04 7.49 16.43
CA ASP A 114 4.85 6.33 17.34
C ASP A 114 5.58 5.06 16.86
N ARG A 115 6.63 5.20 16.03
CA ARG A 115 7.36 4.09 15.38
C ARG A 115 8.07 3.09 16.31
N ILE A 116 7.83 3.09 17.62
CA ILE A 116 8.38 2.09 18.54
C ILE A 116 7.39 1.75 19.65
N ASP A 117 6.59 0.70 19.43
CA ASP A 117 6.27 -0.26 20.50
C ASP A 117 6.23 -1.67 19.90
N ASP A 118 7.18 -2.50 20.33
CA ASP A 118 8.05 -3.25 19.41
C ASP A 118 7.78 -4.77 19.35
N ASP A 119 6.86 -5.32 20.14
CA ASP A 119 6.82 -6.79 20.33
C ASP A 119 5.84 -7.55 19.41
N ALA A 120 4.63 -7.04 19.17
CA ALA A 120 3.64 -7.76 18.35
C ALA A 120 3.90 -7.61 16.85
N ILE A 121 4.39 -6.43 16.45
CA ILE A 121 4.72 -6.10 15.06
C ILE A 121 5.97 -6.90 14.65
N MET A 122 7.03 -6.96 15.45
CA MET A 122 8.22 -7.76 15.14
C MET A 122 7.93 -9.26 14.93
N ILE A 123 7.02 -9.85 15.70
CA ILE A 123 6.67 -11.26 15.54
C ILE A 123 5.98 -11.48 14.18
N PHE A 124 5.04 -10.61 13.79
CA PHE A 124 4.32 -10.74 12.53
C PHE A 124 5.23 -10.45 11.31
N VAL A 125 6.05 -9.40 11.43
CA VAL A 125 7.08 -9.04 10.45
C VAL A 125 8.10 -10.15 10.25
N GLY A 126 8.56 -10.77 11.35
CA GLY A 126 9.49 -11.89 11.29
C GLY A 126 8.92 -13.08 10.52
N VAL A 127 7.63 -13.35 10.68
CA VAL A 127 6.92 -14.40 9.94
C VAL A 127 6.83 -14.06 8.45
N ILE A 128 6.44 -12.83 8.09
CA ILE A 128 6.32 -12.41 6.68
C ILE A 128 7.68 -12.36 5.98
N ALA A 129 8.71 -11.78 6.61
CA ALA A 129 10.05 -11.72 6.05
C ALA A 129 10.63 -13.12 5.78
N ALA A 130 10.35 -14.09 6.67
CA ALA A 130 10.74 -15.47 6.47
C ALA A 130 10.04 -16.11 5.25
N PHE A 131 8.75 -15.81 5.03
CA PHE A 131 8.02 -16.27 3.84
C PHE A 131 8.54 -15.64 2.55
N ILE A 132 8.93 -14.36 2.56
CA ILE A 132 9.51 -13.68 1.40
C ILE A 132 10.89 -14.23 1.05
N ALA A 133 11.75 -14.42 2.06
CA ALA A 133 13.06 -15.03 1.86
C ALA A 133 12.93 -16.47 1.33
N ALA A 134 11.99 -17.26 1.87
CA ALA A 134 11.71 -18.59 1.38
C ALA A 134 11.15 -18.58 -0.06
N GLY A 135 10.25 -17.64 -0.37
CA GLY A 135 9.67 -17.47 -1.71
C GLY A 135 10.70 -17.07 -2.76
N LEU A 136 11.58 -16.11 -2.44
CA LEU A 136 12.69 -15.69 -3.30
C LEU A 136 13.70 -16.83 -3.50
N ALA A 137 14.06 -17.56 -2.44
CA ALA A 137 14.95 -18.71 -2.53
C ALA A 137 14.34 -19.83 -3.42
N LEU A 138 13.05 -20.13 -3.24
CA LEU A 138 12.35 -21.12 -4.06
C LEU A 138 12.21 -20.69 -5.52
N PHE A 139 11.97 -19.40 -5.79
CA PHE A 139 11.92 -18.84 -7.14
C PHE A 139 13.28 -18.92 -7.84
N LEU A 140 14.37 -18.66 -7.11
CA LEU A 140 15.74 -18.78 -7.64
C LEU A 140 16.15 -20.25 -7.90
N ILE A 141 15.74 -21.19 -7.03
CA ILE A 141 16.01 -22.62 -7.22
C ILE A 141 15.23 -23.20 -8.41
N ARG A 142 13.98 -22.78 -8.62
CA ARG A 142 13.14 -23.27 -9.74
C ARG A 142 13.59 -22.80 -11.12
N ARG A 143 14.49 -21.80 -11.21
CA ARG A 143 14.97 -21.23 -12.47
C ARG A 143 16.27 -21.86 -12.98
N HIS A 144 16.87 -22.79 -12.23
CA HIS A 144 17.99 -23.63 -12.64
C HIS A 144 17.53 -25.05 -12.99
#